data_AF-A0A9E3GV13-F1
#
_entry.id   AF-A0A9E3GV13-F1
#
_cell.length_a   1.000
_cell.length_b   1.000
_cell.length_c   1.000
_cell.angle_alpha   90.00
_cell.angle_beta   90.00
_cell.angle_gamma   90.00
#
_symmetry.space_group_name_H-M   'P 1'
#
loop_
_entity.id
_entity.type
_entity.pdbx_description
1 polymer ?
#
loop_
_entity_poly.entity_id
_entity_poly.type
_entity_poly.pdbx_seq_one_letter_code
_entity_poly.pdbx_strand_id
1 'polypeptide(L)'
;ADAERRRVERNLHDGAQQGLLSLAVDLRLLADGVPDAELARALGTAADHATASFEELRQLSRGLHPAVLSDRGLGPALEYLAESAPLPVTFHAVRERFPAVVEATAYYVAAECLANATKHARATKVDVSVRRSGDRLVVEVRDDGVGGADPSGSGLRGLADRLGTVDGALTIDSPVGGGTRVRAELSCA
;
A
#
# COMPACT_ATOMS: atom_id res chain seq x y z
N ALA A 1 -1.67 22.41 -18.86
CA ALA A 1 -2.56 22.55 -17.69
C ALA A 1 -2.31 21.44 -16.66
N ASP A 2 -2.37 20.17 -17.05
CA ASP A 2 -2.22 19.05 -16.07
C ASP A 2 -0.83 18.88 -15.45
N ALA A 3 0.25 19.25 -16.15
CA ALA A 3 1.61 19.16 -15.60
C ALA A 3 1.83 20.11 -14.42
N GLU A 4 1.26 21.32 -14.48
CA GLU A 4 1.34 22.32 -13.42
C GLU A 4 0.44 21.93 -12.24
N ARG A 5 -0.76 21.40 -12.52
CA ARG A 5 -1.66 20.85 -11.51
C ARG A 5 -1.02 19.69 -10.74
N ARG A 6 -0.37 18.75 -11.44
CA ARG A 6 0.40 17.65 -10.84
C ARG A 6 1.61 18.13 -10.02
N ARG A 7 2.25 19.24 -10.41
CA ARG A 7 3.36 19.83 -9.66
C ARG A 7 2.88 20.50 -8.37
N VAL A 8 1.75 21.21 -8.43
CA VAL A 8 1.10 21.81 -7.26
C VAL A 8 0.57 20.74 -6.30
N GLU A 9 -0.05 19.68 -6.82
CA GLU A 9 -0.49 18.52 -6.02
C GLU A 9 0.69 17.81 -5.34
N ARG A 10 1.83 17.63 -6.03
CA ARG A 10 3.07 17.08 -5.44
C ARG A 10 3.64 17.98 -4.35
N ASN A 11 3.78 19.28 -4.61
CA ASN A 11 4.32 20.22 -3.63
C ASN A 11 3.40 20.36 -2.39
N LEU A 12 2.08 20.29 -2.58
CA LEU A 12 1.11 20.27 -1.48
C LEU A 12 1.20 18.96 -0.67
N HIS A 13 1.35 17.82 -1.35
CA HIS A 13 1.52 16.52 -0.68
C HIS A 13 2.81 16.44 0.12
N ASP A 14 3.94 16.82 -0.47
CA ASP A 14 5.25 16.79 0.18
C ASP A 14 5.29 17.78 1.35
N GLY A 15 4.69 18.97 1.18
CA GLY A 15 4.56 19.97 2.25
C GLY A 15 3.67 19.50 3.41
N ALA A 16 2.53 18.88 3.13
CA ALA A 16 1.64 18.34 4.14
C ALA A 16 2.29 17.16 4.91
N GLN A 17 3.04 16.31 4.21
CA GLN A 17 3.79 15.21 4.80
C GLN A 17 4.90 15.69 5.73
N GLN A 18 5.69 16.68 5.32
CA GLN A 18 6.71 17.27 6.20
C GLN A 18 6.08 17.97 7.41
N GLY A 19 4.92 18.61 7.23
CA GLY A 19 4.15 19.22 8.32
C GLY A 19 3.71 18.20 9.37
N LEU A 20 3.15 17.05 8.96
CA LEU A 20 2.73 16.00 9.90
C LEU A 20 3.90 15.38 10.66
N LEU A 21 5.03 15.16 10.00
CA LEU A 21 6.23 14.62 10.66
C LEU A 21 6.79 15.61 11.69
N SER A 22 6.84 16.91 11.34
CA SER A 22 7.26 17.95 12.27
C SER A 22 6.33 18.00 13.49
N LEU A 23 5.01 17.95 13.27
CA LEU A 23 4.02 17.94 14.34
C LEU A 23 4.19 16.72 15.26
N ALA A 24 4.45 15.53 14.71
CA ALA A 24 4.70 14.33 15.51
C ALA A 24 5.94 14.47 16.40
N VAL A 25 7.01 15.09 15.90
CA VAL A 25 8.24 15.37 16.66
C VAL A 25 7.98 16.39 17.77
N ASP A 26 7.30 17.50 17.46
CA ASP A 26 6.99 18.54 18.43
C ASP A 26 6.12 18.00 19.58
N LEU A 27 5.14 17.16 19.27
CA LEU A 27 4.29 16.50 20.27
C LEU A 27 5.08 15.54 21.17
N ARG A 28 6.07 14.83 20.62
CA ARG A 28 6.97 13.96 21.40
C ARG A 28 7.83 14.76 22.38
N LEU A 29 8.42 15.85 21.90
CA LEU A 29 9.26 16.74 22.72
C LEU A 29 8.46 17.38 23.86
N LEU A 30 7.21 17.76 23.59
CA LEU A 30 6.31 18.26 24.62
C LEU A 30 5.93 17.17 25.63
N ALA A 31 5.68 15.94 25.18
CA ALA A 31 5.37 14.82 26.07
C ALA A 31 6.53 14.53 27.05
N ASP A 32 7.78 14.62 26.58
CA ASP A 32 8.98 14.41 27.40
C ASP A 32 9.26 15.55 28.39
N GLY A 33 8.76 16.76 28.10
CA GLY A 33 9.01 17.97 28.89
C GLY A 33 7.96 18.28 29.95
N VAL A 34 6.81 17.61 29.96
CA VAL A 34 5.73 17.89 30.93
C VAL A 34 5.80 16.96 32.15
N PRO A 35 5.63 17.49 33.37
CA PRO A 35 5.65 16.69 34.60
C PRO A 35 4.34 15.91 34.84
N ASP A 36 3.26 16.29 34.15
CA ASP A 36 1.95 15.64 34.26
C ASP A 36 1.90 14.38 33.38
N ALA A 37 1.77 13.22 34.04
CA ALA A 37 1.78 11.91 33.38
C ALA A 37 0.53 11.61 32.53
N GLU A 38 -0.61 12.26 32.80
CA GLU A 38 -1.80 12.13 31.97
C GLU A 38 -1.67 12.96 30.71
N LEU A 39 -1.19 14.20 30.85
CA LEU A 39 -0.90 15.07 29.71
C LEU A 39 0.20 14.50 28.81
N ALA A 40 1.28 13.95 29.39
CA ALA A 40 2.36 13.30 28.66
C ALA A 40 1.84 12.14 27.78
N ARG A 41 0.95 11.30 28.33
CA ARG A 41 0.32 10.20 27.57
C ARG A 41 -0.58 10.68 26.46
N ALA A 42 -1.37 11.74 26.69
CA ALA A 42 -2.23 12.32 25.67
C ALA A 42 -1.41 12.89 24.50
N LEU A 43 -0.31 13.59 24.80
CA LEU A 43 0.62 14.12 23.79
C LEU A 43 1.33 13.00 23.01
N GLY A 44 1.78 11.94 23.70
CA GLY A 44 2.35 10.75 23.05
C GLY A 44 1.35 10.08 22.09
N THR A 45 0.10 9.94 22.52
CA THR A 45 -0.99 9.40 21.68
C THR A 45 -1.24 10.27 20.44
N ALA A 46 -1.22 11.60 20.60
CA ALA A 46 -1.37 12.53 19.49
C ALA A 46 -0.17 12.45 18.51
N ALA A 47 1.05 12.27 19.01
CA ALA A 47 2.24 12.07 18.19
C ALA A 47 2.16 10.77 17.38
N ASP A 48 1.66 9.69 17.99
CA ASP A 48 1.45 8.41 17.31
C ASP A 48 0.36 8.53 16.22
N HIS A 49 -0.75 9.25 16.48
CA HIS A 49 -1.76 9.53 15.45
C HIS A 49 -1.22 10.36 14.28
N ALA A 50 -0.39 11.38 14.56
CA ALA A 50 0.24 12.18 13.50
C ALA A 50 1.22 11.35 12.66
N THR A 51 1.96 10.44 13.30
CA THR A 51 2.86 9.49 12.62
C THR A 51 2.07 8.50 11.76
N ALA A 52 0.99 7.92 12.29
CA ALA A 52 0.11 7.03 11.55
C ALA A 52 -0.52 7.75 10.34
N SER A 53 -1.00 8.99 10.51
CA SER A 53 -1.55 9.82 9.43
C SER A 53 -0.50 10.15 8.36
N PHE A 54 0.75 10.41 8.77
CA PHE A 54 1.87 10.57 7.83
C PHE A 54 2.16 9.27 7.07
N GLU A 55 2.16 8.13 7.75
CA GLU A 55 2.34 6.83 7.10
C GLU A 55 1.20 6.51 6.14
N GLU A 56 -0.05 6.82 6.49
CA GLU A 56 -1.21 6.73 5.61
C GLU A 56 -1.07 7.66 4.40
N LEU A 57 -0.69 8.93 4.58
CA LEU A 57 -0.42 9.84 3.47
C LEU A 57 0.78 9.40 2.62
N ARG A 58 1.77 8.74 3.22
CA ARG A 58 2.94 8.21 2.53
C ARG A 58 2.60 6.92 1.79
N GLN A 59 1.72 6.08 2.32
CA GLN A 59 1.16 4.91 1.66
C GLN A 59 0.21 5.33 0.54
N LEU A 60 -0.57 6.39 0.75
CA LEU A 60 -1.32 7.04 -0.31
C LEU A 60 -0.39 7.68 -1.33
N SER A 61 0.75 8.26 -0.96
CA SER A 61 1.73 8.82 -1.90
C SER A 61 2.54 7.76 -2.66
N ARG A 62 2.85 6.63 -2.03
CA ARG A 62 3.46 5.45 -2.67
C ARG A 62 2.45 4.64 -3.47
N GLY A 63 1.18 4.65 -3.05
CA GLY A 63 0.01 4.09 -3.72
C GLY A 63 -0.66 5.05 -4.70
N LEU A 64 -0.20 6.30 -4.75
CA LEU A 64 -0.55 7.30 -5.74
C LEU A 64 0.33 6.99 -6.92
N HIS A 65 -0.26 6.21 -7.83
CA HIS A 65 -0.05 6.30 -9.26
C HIS A 65 1.39 6.76 -9.57
N PRO A 66 2.41 5.89 -9.37
CA PRO A 66 3.77 6.31 -9.70
C PRO A 66 3.70 6.81 -11.13
N ALA A 67 4.35 7.93 -11.49
CA ALA A 67 4.16 8.55 -12.81
C ALA A 67 4.24 7.51 -13.95
N VAL A 68 5.08 6.50 -13.72
CA VAL A 68 5.19 5.25 -14.48
C VAL A 68 3.87 4.48 -14.75
N LEU A 69 2.92 4.41 -13.81
CA LEU A 69 1.61 3.76 -13.96
C LEU A 69 0.72 4.56 -14.91
N SER A 70 0.69 5.89 -14.79
CA SER A 70 -0.02 6.74 -15.75
C SER A 70 0.67 6.71 -17.13
N ASP A 71 1.98 6.92 -17.16
CA ASP A 71 2.78 7.11 -18.39
C ASP A 71 3.08 5.80 -19.13
N ARG A 72 3.32 4.70 -18.40
CA ARG A 72 3.79 3.40 -18.95
C ARG A 72 2.88 2.22 -18.61
N GLY A 73 1.89 2.38 -17.74
CA GLY A 73 0.89 1.35 -17.42
C GLY A 73 1.29 0.41 -16.29
N LEU A 74 0.42 -0.58 -16.04
CA LEU A 74 0.50 -1.44 -14.86
C LEU A 74 1.75 -2.32 -14.80
N GLY A 75 2.11 -2.97 -15.91
CA GLY A 75 3.30 -3.84 -15.97
C GLY A 75 4.58 -3.14 -15.52
N PRO A 76 5.00 -2.05 -16.19
CA PRO A 76 6.20 -1.29 -15.81
C PRO A 76 6.17 -0.72 -14.39
N ALA A 77 4.98 -0.38 -13.87
CA ALA A 77 4.86 0.10 -12.49
C ALA A 77 5.14 -1.00 -11.47
N LEU A 78 4.65 -2.20 -11.73
CA LEU A 78 4.86 -3.37 -10.87
C LEU A 78 6.28 -3.93 -10.99
N GLU A 79 6.92 -3.85 -12.17
CA GLU A 79 8.34 -4.15 -12.34
C GLU A 79 9.21 -3.25 -11.42
N TYR A 80 8.95 -1.94 -11.43
CA TYR A 80 9.66 -0.99 -10.55
C TYR A 80 9.43 -1.29 -9.06
N LEU A 81 8.21 -1.69 -8.70
CA LEU A 81 7.86 -2.08 -7.34
C LEU A 81 8.62 -3.35 -6.90
N ALA A 82 8.73 -4.34 -7.78
CA ALA A 82 9.48 -5.57 -7.54
C ALA A 82 10.98 -5.30 -7.36
N GLU A 83 11.58 -4.44 -8.19
CA GLU A 83 12.99 -4.03 -8.08
C GLU A 83 13.31 -3.30 -6.75
N SER A 84 12.32 -2.61 -6.18
CA SER A 84 12.48 -1.84 -4.95
C SER A 84 12.20 -2.66 -3.68
N ALA A 85 11.78 -3.93 -3.81
CA ALA A 85 11.43 -4.77 -2.68
C ALA A 85 12.69 -5.25 -1.93
N PRO A 86 12.65 -5.35 -0.58
CA PRO A 86 13.79 -5.81 0.22
C PRO A 86 14.00 -7.32 0.19
N LEU A 87 13.22 -8.05 -0.60
CA LEU A 87 13.25 -9.50 -0.76
C LEU A 87 13.02 -9.87 -2.24
N PRO A 88 13.49 -11.03 -2.70
CA PRO A 88 13.28 -11.48 -4.08
C PRO A 88 11.80 -11.53 -4.50
N VAL A 89 11.45 -10.82 -5.58
CA VAL A 89 10.10 -10.83 -6.15
C VAL A 89 10.12 -11.39 -7.57
N THR A 90 9.39 -12.47 -7.81
CA THR A 90 9.09 -12.94 -9.16
C THR A 90 7.83 -12.24 -9.66
N PHE A 91 7.90 -11.64 -10.85
CA PHE A 91 6.78 -10.89 -11.40
C PHE A 91 6.35 -11.39 -12.78
N HIS A 92 5.05 -11.57 -12.95
CA HIS A 92 4.43 -11.92 -14.23
C HIS A 92 3.19 -11.05 -14.46
N ALA A 93 3.22 -10.14 -15.43
CA ALA A 93 2.04 -9.37 -15.80
C ALA A 93 1.77 -9.27 -17.29
N VAL A 94 0.47 -9.11 -17.58
CA VAL A 94 0.00 -8.60 -18.86
C VAL A 94 0.51 -7.16 -19.09
N ARG A 95 0.76 -6.82 -20.36
CA ARG A 95 1.26 -5.51 -20.78
C ARG A 95 0.15 -4.59 -21.35
N GLU A 96 -1.09 -5.06 -21.37
CA GLU A 96 -2.24 -4.28 -21.84
C GLU A 96 -2.60 -3.15 -20.86
N ARG A 97 -3.34 -2.14 -21.34
CA ARG A 97 -3.85 -1.05 -20.51
C ARG A 97 -5.26 -1.36 -20.02
N PHE A 98 -5.56 -0.93 -18.80
CA PHE A 98 -6.88 -1.02 -18.18
C PHE A 98 -7.38 0.37 -17.79
N PRO A 99 -8.67 0.53 -17.40
CA PRO A 99 -9.13 1.78 -16.81
C PRO A 99 -8.22 2.22 -15.66
N ALA A 100 -7.91 3.52 -15.57
CA ALA A 100 -6.92 4.04 -14.62
C ALA A 100 -7.22 3.64 -13.16
N VAL A 101 -8.50 3.59 -12.79
CA VAL A 101 -8.93 3.15 -11.46
C VAL A 101 -8.62 1.67 -11.20
N VAL A 102 -8.74 0.80 -12.21
CA VAL A 102 -8.41 -0.63 -12.14
C VAL A 102 -6.90 -0.82 -12.01
N GLU A 103 -6.12 -0.10 -12.82
CA GLU A 103 -4.65 -0.14 -12.73
C GLU A 103 -4.14 0.36 -11.38
N ALA A 104 -4.70 1.48 -10.87
CA ALA A 104 -4.34 2.02 -9.56
C ALA A 104 -4.68 1.04 -8.43
N THR A 105 -5.86 0.41 -8.46
CA THR A 105 -6.24 -0.58 -7.45
C THR A 105 -5.39 -1.84 -7.54
N ALA A 106 -5.10 -2.35 -8.74
CA ALA A 106 -4.23 -3.50 -8.93
C ALA A 106 -2.80 -3.25 -8.39
N TYR A 107 -2.26 -2.06 -8.67
CA TYR A 107 -0.97 -1.63 -8.15
C TYR A 107 -0.97 -1.55 -6.62
N TYR A 108 -2.01 -0.92 -6.04
CA TYR A 108 -2.16 -0.81 -4.59
C TYR A 108 -2.19 -2.19 -3.91
N VAL A 109 -2.96 -3.14 -4.46
CA VAL A 109 -3.01 -4.53 -3.96
C VAL A 109 -1.62 -5.14 -3.92
N ALA A 110 -0.85 -5.05 -5.01
CA ALA A 110 0.49 -5.61 -5.06
C ALA A 110 1.45 -4.95 -4.05
N ALA A 111 1.41 -3.62 -3.95
CA ALA A 111 2.27 -2.86 -3.03
C ALA A 111 1.99 -3.18 -1.56
N GLU A 112 0.72 -3.24 -1.18
CA GLU A 112 0.31 -3.55 0.18
C GLU A 112 0.65 -5.00 0.55
N CYS A 113 0.44 -5.95 -0.37
CA CYS A 113 0.84 -7.34 -0.13
C CYS A 113 2.36 -7.48 0.04
N LEU A 114 3.17 -6.77 -0.75
CA LEU A 114 4.63 -6.77 -0.60
C LEU A 114 5.08 -6.14 0.72
N ALA A 115 4.42 -5.07 1.16
CA ALA A 115 4.66 -4.46 2.46
C ALA A 115 4.34 -5.43 3.60
N ASN A 116 3.20 -6.14 3.50
CA ASN A 116 2.80 -7.14 4.49
C ASN A 116 3.75 -8.33 4.54
N ALA A 117 4.19 -8.85 3.38
CA ALA A 117 5.19 -9.90 3.30
C ALA A 117 6.51 -9.49 3.99
N THR A 118 6.96 -8.25 3.74
CA THR A 118 8.18 -7.69 4.33
C THR A 118 8.07 -7.53 5.85
N LYS A 119 6.95 -7.00 6.35
CA LYS A 119 6.79 -6.65 7.76
C LYS A 119 6.39 -7.83 8.64
N HIS A 120 5.61 -8.76 8.10
CA HIS A 120 4.86 -9.73 8.91
C HIS A 120 5.18 -11.19 8.56
N ALA A 121 5.49 -11.50 7.29
CA ALA A 121 5.51 -12.89 6.85
C ALA A 121 6.84 -13.62 7.13
N ARG A 122 7.96 -12.91 7.38
CA ARG A 122 9.31 -13.51 7.37
C ARG A 122 9.55 -14.32 6.09
N ALA A 123 8.97 -13.87 4.98
CA ALA A 123 9.07 -14.51 3.68
C ALA A 123 10.50 -14.39 3.13
N THR A 124 10.91 -15.40 2.36
CA THR A 124 12.18 -15.38 1.63
C THR A 124 11.99 -14.99 0.16
N LYS A 125 10.76 -15.08 -0.35
CA LYS A 125 10.38 -14.61 -1.69
C LYS A 125 8.90 -14.29 -1.78
N VAL A 126 8.54 -13.52 -2.81
CA VAL A 126 7.16 -13.26 -3.18
C VAL A 126 6.97 -13.48 -4.69
N ASP A 127 5.88 -14.14 -5.06
CA ASP A 127 5.44 -14.30 -6.45
C ASP A 127 4.21 -13.40 -6.69
N VAL A 128 4.31 -12.51 -7.68
CA VAL A 128 3.24 -11.60 -8.09
C VAL A 128 2.82 -11.94 -9.52
N SER A 129 1.53 -12.24 -9.71
CA SER A 129 0.96 -12.46 -11.04
C SER A 129 -0.23 -11.53 -11.30
N VAL A 130 -0.27 -10.93 -12.48
CA VAL A 130 -1.35 -10.06 -12.94
C VAL A 130 -1.78 -10.50 -14.32
N ARG A 131 -3.01 -10.99 -14.42
CA ARG A 131 -3.53 -11.55 -15.67
C ARG A 131 -4.97 -11.14 -15.93
N ARG A 132 -5.29 -10.95 -17.21
CA ARG A 132 -6.68 -10.82 -17.63
C ARG A 132 -7.35 -12.19 -17.69
N SER A 133 -8.57 -12.27 -17.18
CA SER A 133 -9.44 -13.43 -17.25
C SER A 133 -10.83 -12.93 -17.64
N GLY A 134 -11.13 -12.98 -18.95
CA GLY A 134 -12.36 -12.42 -19.51
C GLY A 134 -12.44 -10.90 -19.34
N ASP A 135 -13.47 -10.46 -18.62
CA ASP A 135 -13.76 -9.07 -18.25
C ASP A 135 -13.14 -8.68 -16.90
N ARG A 136 -12.30 -9.52 -16.31
CA ARG A 136 -11.64 -9.25 -15.02
C ARG A 136 -10.12 -9.20 -15.13
N LEU A 137 -9.53 -8.28 -14.38
CA LEU A 137 -8.11 -8.28 -14.06
C LEU A 137 -7.90 -9.00 -12.72
N VAL A 138 -7.11 -10.07 -12.75
CA VAL A 138 -6.80 -10.88 -11.57
C VAL A 138 -5.37 -10.57 -11.13
N VAL A 139 -5.23 -10.05 -9.91
CA VAL A 139 -3.96 -9.85 -9.22
C VAL A 139 -3.83 -10.93 -8.15
N GLU A 140 -2.75 -11.69 -8.18
CA GLU A 140 -2.45 -12.71 -7.18
C GLU A 140 -1.04 -12.52 -6.66
N VAL A 141 -0.90 -12.37 -5.34
CA VAL A 141 0.36 -12.24 -4.63
C VAL A 141 0.50 -13.41 -3.67
N ARG A 142 1.63 -14.10 -3.71
CA ARG A 142 1.96 -15.21 -2.81
C ARG A 142 3.30 -14.98 -2.16
N ASP A 143 3.36 -15.07 -0.84
CA ASP A 143 4.61 -15.17 -0.10
C ASP A 143 4.80 -16.58 0.46
N ASP A 144 6.05 -16.96 0.71
CA ASP A 144 6.44 -18.24 1.31
C ASP A 144 6.69 -18.14 2.82
N GLY A 145 6.09 -17.13 3.46
CA GLY A 145 6.32 -16.83 4.87
C GLY A 145 5.58 -17.74 5.84
N VAL A 146 5.43 -17.26 7.08
CA VAL A 146 4.83 -18.01 8.19
C VAL A 146 3.31 -18.12 8.12
N GLY A 147 2.64 -17.41 7.21
CA GLY A 147 1.18 -17.36 7.11
C GLY A 147 0.50 -16.86 8.40
N GLY A 148 -0.79 -17.17 8.57
CA GLY A 148 -1.58 -16.73 9.73
C GLY A 148 -1.97 -15.25 9.71
N ALA A 149 -2.13 -14.66 8.52
CA ALA A 149 -2.55 -13.27 8.37
C ALA A 149 -3.93 -13.03 8.99
N ASP A 150 -4.06 -12.00 9.82
CA ASP A 150 -5.32 -11.59 10.43
C ASP A 150 -6.15 -10.77 9.43
N PRO A 151 -7.30 -11.26 8.95
CA PRO A 151 -8.16 -10.54 8.00
C PRO A 151 -8.71 -9.21 8.56
N SER A 152 -8.71 -9.05 9.88
CA SER A 152 -9.15 -7.84 10.57
C SER A 152 -8.03 -6.79 10.75
N GLY A 153 -6.79 -7.13 10.36
CA GLY A 153 -5.67 -6.19 10.33
C GLY A 153 -5.93 -5.01 9.40
N SER A 154 -5.36 -3.84 9.72
CA SER A 154 -5.59 -2.60 8.97
C SER A 154 -5.21 -2.71 7.50
N GLY A 155 -4.11 -3.38 7.16
CA GLY A 155 -3.67 -3.58 5.77
C GLY A 155 -4.69 -4.35 4.92
N LEU A 156 -5.16 -5.50 5.42
CA LEU A 156 -6.13 -6.35 4.71
C LEU A 156 -7.54 -5.75 4.67
N ARG A 157 -7.95 -5.02 5.71
CA ARG A 157 -9.16 -4.19 5.68
C ARG A 157 -9.07 -3.11 4.61
N GLY A 158 -7.94 -2.40 4.54
CA GLY A 158 -7.71 -1.39 3.50
C GLY A 158 -7.77 -1.95 2.07
N LEU A 159 -7.30 -3.19 1.86
CA LEU A 159 -7.47 -3.89 0.58
C LEU A 159 -8.94 -4.15 0.25
N ALA A 160 -9.72 -4.66 1.22
CA ALA A 160 -11.13 -4.95 1.03
C ALA A 160 -11.95 -3.68 0.73
N ASP A 161 -11.72 -2.61 1.50
CA ASP A 161 -12.40 -1.33 1.30
C ASP A 161 -12.08 -0.75 -0.08
N ARG A 162 -10.81 -0.82 -0.50
CA ARG A 162 -10.38 -0.33 -1.81
C ARG A 162 -11.02 -1.12 -2.95
N LEU A 163 -11.09 -2.44 -2.84
CA LEU A 163 -11.73 -3.31 -3.85
C LEU A 163 -13.24 -3.08 -3.94
N GLY A 164 -13.89 -2.76 -2.83
CA GLY A 164 -15.32 -2.41 -2.81
C GLY A 164 -15.67 -1.20 -3.69
N THR A 165 -14.70 -0.31 -3.96
CA THR A 165 -14.92 0.88 -4.81
C THR A 165 -14.96 0.59 -6.31
N VAL A 166 -14.54 -0.60 -6.75
CA VAL A 166 -14.35 -0.98 -8.16
C VAL A 166 -15.06 -2.29 -8.54
N ASP A 167 -16.11 -2.65 -7.80
CA ASP A 167 -16.81 -3.95 -7.95
C ASP A 167 -15.82 -5.14 -7.95
N GLY A 168 -14.85 -5.05 -7.03
CA GLY A 168 -13.76 -6.01 -6.90
C GLY A 168 -14.06 -7.08 -5.84
N ALA A 169 -13.42 -8.24 -5.98
CA ALA A 169 -13.47 -9.33 -5.01
C ALA A 169 -12.08 -9.58 -4.42
N LEU A 170 -12.02 -9.89 -3.13
CA LEU A 170 -10.80 -10.23 -2.41
C LEU A 170 -10.92 -11.65 -1.84
N THR A 171 -9.92 -12.48 -2.04
CA THR A 171 -9.77 -13.79 -1.39
C THR A 171 -8.40 -13.85 -0.75
N ILE A 172 -8.35 -14.27 0.51
CA ILE A 172 -7.12 -14.39 1.29
C ILE A 172 -7.06 -15.82 1.82
N ASP A 173 -5.94 -16.48 1.59
CA ASP A 173 -5.63 -17.81 2.10
C ASP A 173 -4.27 -17.74 2.80
N SER A 174 -4.24 -17.95 4.11
CA SER A 174 -3.04 -17.78 4.93
C SER A 174 -2.96 -18.84 6.04
N PRO A 175 -2.82 -20.12 5.68
CA PRO A 175 -2.66 -21.18 6.67
C PRO A 175 -1.38 -20.94 7.48
N VAL A 176 -1.45 -21.18 8.80
CA VAL A 176 -0.29 -21.07 9.68
C VAL A 176 0.81 -22.04 9.20
N GLY A 177 1.99 -21.49 8.92
CA GLY A 177 3.16 -22.19 8.39
C GLY A 177 3.20 -22.38 6.87
N GLY A 178 2.20 -21.90 6.12
CA GLY A 178 2.07 -22.14 4.67
C GLY A 178 2.16 -20.91 3.78
N GLY A 179 2.62 -19.77 4.30
CA GLY A 179 2.65 -18.49 3.58
C GLY A 179 1.30 -17.80 3.50
N THR A 180 1.26 -16.69 2.77
CA THR A 180 0.02 -15.97 2.48
C THR A 180 -0.20 -15.84 0.99
N ARG A 181 -1.43 -16.12 0.55
CA ARG A 181 -1.92 -15.86 -0.79
C ARG A 181 -3.05 -14.85 -0.74
N VAL A 182 -2.87 -13.75 -1.44
CA VAL A 182 -3.91 -12.75 -1.67
C VAL A 182 -4.28 -12.77 -3.14
N ARG A 183 -5.58 -12.90 -3.45
CA ARG A 183 -6.13 -12.82 -4.80
C ARG A 183 -7.19 -11.74 -4.85
N ALA A 184 -6.98 -10.75 -5.72
CA ALA A 184 -7.92 -9.70 -6.03
C ALA A 184 -8.43 -9.86 -7.47
N GLU A 185 -9.73 -9.69 -7.66
CA GLU A 185 -10.37 -9.71 -8.98
C GLU A 185 -11.07 -8.38 -9.20
N LEU A 186 -10.73 -7.70 -10.29
CA LEU A 186 -11.20 -6.35 -10.61
C LEU A 186 -11.99 -6.41 -11.90
N SER A 187 -13.20 -5.84 -11.92
CA SER A 187 -13.91 -5.66 -13.19
C SER A 187 -13.14 -4.69 -14.09
N CYS A 188 -12.92 -5.06 -15.35
CA CYS A 188 -12.16 -4.29 -16.32
C CYS A 188 -12.84 -4.17 -17.69
N ALA A 189 -14.16 -4.41 -17.73
CA ALA A 189 -15.02 -4.09 -18.86
C ALA A 189 -15.38 -2.60 -18.92
#